data_AF-Q8J1K0-F1
#
_entry.id   AF-Q8J1K0-F1
#
_cell.length_a   1.000
_cell.length_b   1.000
_cell.length_c   1.000
_cell.angle_alpha   90.00
_cell.angle_beta   90.00
_cell.angle_gamma   90.00
#
_symmetry.space_group_name_H-M   'P 1'
#
loop_
_entity.id
_entity.type
_entity.pdbx_description
1 polymer ?
#
loop_
_entity_poly.entity_id
_entity_poly.type
_entity_poly.pdbx_seq_one_letter_code
_entity_poly.pdbx_strand_id
1 'polypeptide(L)'
;MTTGAFDFTDHSHRRYNPLADSWVLVSPHRAKRPWLGQQEAPFKPDIPEYDEKCFLCPGNDRATGGKNPKYESTYIFQNDYAAVKTDQPSLKETGDKDSLKNRLFKVQSVRGNCFVICFSPKHNVTLPLMSKDDLVKVVGAWQKLYTDLSKQAIEEHKPFKYLQIFENKGSA
;
A
#
# COMPACT_ATOMS: atom_id res chain seq x y z
N MET A 1 -38.68 -8.29 29.36
CA MET A 1 -37.55 -8.98 28.71
C MET A 1 -38.02 -9.41 27.34
N THR A 2 -37.33 -9.04 26.27
CA THR A 2 -37.68 -9.49 24.91
C THR A 2 -37.50 -11.00 24.83
N THR A 3 -38.60 -11.72 24.62
CA THR A 3 -38.68 -13.20 24.58
C THR A 3 -38.32 -13.78 23.21
N GLY A 4 -37.69 -12.99 22.34
CA GLY A 4 -37.31 -13.39 20.98
C GLY A 4 -35.91 -13.96 20.91
N ALA A 5 -35.68 -14.88 19.97
CA ALA A 5 -34.33 -15.35 19.64
C ALA A 5 -33.45 -14.20 19.14
N PHE A 6 -32.13 -14.33 19.32
CA PHE A 6 -31.19 -13.36 18.79
C PHE A 6 -31.11 -13.45 17.26
N ASP A 7 -31.48 -12.39 16.55
CA ASP A 7 -31.37 -12.28 15.10
C ASP A 7 -30.18 -11.40 14.70
N PHE A 8 -29.21 -11.97 13.98
CA PHE A 8 -28.02 -11.25 13.50
C PHE A 8 -28.32 -10.22 12.40
N THR A 9 -29.49 -10.29 11.76
CA THR A 9 -29.93 -9.35 10.72
C THR A 9 -30.57 -8.08 11.29
N ASP A 10 -30.99 -8.12 12.56
CA ASP A 10 -31.68 -7.03 13.24
C ASP A 10 -30.88 -6.48 14.43
N HIS A 11 -30.29 -7.37 15.25
CA HIS A 11 -29.63 -6.98 16.49
C HIS A 11 -28.12 -6.68 16.31
N SER A 12 -27.69 -5.56 16.90
CA SER A 12 -26.28 -5.17 16.95
C SER A 12 -25.44 -6.18 17.74
N HIS A 13 -24.25 -6.49 17.24
CA HIS A 13 -23.32 -7.44 17.85
C HIS A 13 -21.87 -7.10 17.54
N ARG A 14 -20.92 -7.78 18.19
CA ARG A 14 -19.50 -7.71 17.84
C ARG A 14 -19.02 -9.04 17.27
N ARG A 15 -18.12 -8.98 16.29
CA ARG A 15 -17.41 -10.15 15.74
C ARG A 15 -15.93 -10.01 16.01
N TYR A 16 -15.30 -11.04 16.52
CA TYR A 16 -13.86 -11.05 16.80
C TYR A 16 -13.08 -11.38 15.53
N ASN A 17 -12.01 -10.61 15.27
CA ASN A 17 -11.02 -10.85 14.22
C ASN A 17 -9.74 -11.39 14.88
N PRO A 18 -9.45 -12.70 14.76
CA PRO A 18 -8.26 -13.29 15.38
C PRO A 18 -6.95 -12.85 14.74
N LEU A 19 -6.95 -12.40 13.48
CA LEU A 19 -5.73 -11.93 12.80
C LEU A 19 -5.26 -10.57 13.33
N ALA A 20 -6.20 -9.75 13.82
CA ALA A 20 -5.93 -8.41 14.34
C ALA A 20 -6.14 -8.30 15.86
N ASP A 21 -6.40 -9.42 16.53
CA ASP A 21 -6.78 -9.52 17.95
C ASP A 21 -7.73 -8.41 18.42
N SER A 22 -8.81 -8.21 17.66
CA SER A 22 -9.72 -7.09 17.88
C SER A 22 -11.16 -7.45 17.52
N TRP A 23 -12.11 -6.62 17.97
CA TRP A 23 -13.53 -6.83 17.71
C TRP A 23 -14.09 -5.74 16.80
N VAL A 24 -14.95 -6.13 15.88
CA VAL A 24 -15.69 -5.23 14.99
C VAL A 24 -17.14 -5.14 15.44
N LEU A 25 -17.65 -3.93 15.63
CA LEU A 25 -19.07 -3.66 15.88
C LEU A 25 -19.86 -3.78 14.57
N VAL A 26 -20.93 -4.57 14.60
CA VAL A 26 -21.88 -4.75 13.50
C VAL A 26 -23.22 -4.15 13.93
N SER A 27 -23.68 -3.16 13.17
CA SER A 27 -24.95 -2.46 13.40
C SER A 27 -25.82 -2.54 12.12
N PRO A 28 -26.67 -3.57 11.96
CA PRO A 28 -27.31 -3.92 10.68
C PRO A 28 -28.11 -2.79 10.00
N HIS A 29 -28.62 -1.83 10.77
CA HIS A 29 -29.47 -0.75 10.26
C HIS A 29 -28.73 0.58 10.08
N ARG A 30 -27.43 0.67 10.35
CA ARG A 30 -26.70 1.95 10.40
C ARG A 30 -26.76 2.72 9.08
N ALA A 31 -26.73 2.02 7.94
CA ALA A 31 -26.78 2.62 6.61
C ALA A 31 -28.18 3.14 6.22
N LYS A 32 -29.25 2.81 6.97
CA LYS A 32 -30.60 3.34 6.71
C LYS A 32 -30.77 4.81 7.13
N ARG A 33 -29.81 5.38 7.84
CA ARG A 33 -29.86 6.79 8.25
C ARG A 33 -29.81 7.68 7.00
N PRO A 34 -30.67 8.71 6.89
CA PRO A 34 -30.56 9.67 5.79
C PRO A 34 -29.15 10.25 5.68
N TRP A 35 -28.56 10.14 4.49
CA TRP A 35 -27.23 10.68 4.19
C TRP A 35 -27.35 12.05 3.52
N LEU A 36 -26.87 13.08 4.21
CA LEU A 36 -26.78 14.47 3.70
C LEU A 36 -25.32 14.95 3.62
N GLY A 37 -24.36 14.02 3.71
CA GLY A 37 -22.94 14.31 3.69
C GLY A 37 -22.36 14.36 2.28
N GLN A 38 -21.03 14.23 2.20
CA GLN A 38 -20.26 14.19 0.96
C GLN A 38 -20.81 13.16 -0.03
N GLN A 39 -20.88 13.54 -1.30
CA GLN A 39 -21.19 12.66 -2.41
C GLN A 39 -19.95 12.55 -3.29
N GLU A 40 -19.52 11.32 -3.56
CA GLU A 40 -18.37 11.09 -4.43
C GLU A 40 -18.76 11.31 -5.89
N ALA A 41 -17.90 11.99 -6.64
CA ALA A 41 -18.09 12.14 -8.07
C ALA A 41 -17.81 10.79 -8.77
N PRO A 42 -18.65 10.37 -9.73
CA PRO A 42 -18.34 9.21 -10.55
C PRO A 42 -17.06 9.44 -11.35
N PHE A 43 -16.26 8.39 -11.45
CA PHE A 43 -15.01 8.39 -12.22
C PHE A 43 -15.28 8.67 -13.70
N LYS A 44 -14.45 9.54 -14.32
CA LYS A 44 -14.59 9.92 -15.73
C LYS A 44 -13.84 8.94 -16.64
N PRO A 45 -14.48 8.38 -17.67
CA PRO A 45 -13.93 7.28 -18.48
C PRO A 45 -12.89 7.69 -19.54
N ASP A 46 -12.74 8.98 -19.88
CA ASP A 46 -11.81 9.41 -20.93
C ASP A 46 -10.39 9.61 -20.38
N ILE A 47 -9.73 8.49 -20.05
CA ILE A 47 -8.30 8.46 -19.78
C ILE A 47 -7.59 7.97 -21.05
N PRO A 48 -6.56 8.68 -21.55
CA PRO A 48 -5.83 8.24 -22.73
C PRO A 48 -4.99 7.00 -22.43
N GLU A 49 -4.72 6.18 -23.45
CA GLU A 49 -3.82 5.03 -23.30
C GLU A 49 -2.39 5.45 -22.88
N TYR A 50 -1.99 6.65 -23.28
CA TYR A 50 -0.71 7.26 -22.94
C TYR A 50 -0.91 8.71 -22.57
N ASP A 51 -0.27 9.16 -21.49
CA ASP A 51 -0.25 10.57 -21.09
C ASP A 51 1.19 11.06 -21.04
N GLU A 52 1.54 11.99 -21.93
CA GLU A 52 2.87 12.64 -22.03
C GLU A 52 3.30 13.34 -20.74
N LYS A 53 2.34 13.74 -19.89
CA LYS A 53 2.61 14.42 -18.61
C LYS A 53 2.68 13.46 -17.43
N CYS A 54 2.34 12.20 -17.62
CA CYS A 54 2.34 11.21 -16.54
C CYS A 54 3.76 10.73 -16.24
N PHE A 55 4.25 10.93 -15.02
CA PHE A 55 5.58 10.49 -14.56
C PHE A 55 5.78 8.97 -14.54
N LEU A 56 4.72 8.18 -14.73
CA LEU A 56 4.76 6.72 -14.72
C LEU A 56 4.72 6.10 -16.12
N CYS A 57 4.31 6.85 -17.16
CA CYS A 57 4.18 6.33 -18.51
C CYS A 57 5.57 5.97 -19.11
N PRO A 58 5.64 4.97 -20.02
CA PRO A 58 6.88 4.56 -20.66
C PRO A 58 7.57 5.71 -21.41
N GLY A 59 8.88 5.86 -21.26
CA GLY A 59 9.63 6.90 -21.98
C GLY A 59 9.45 8.34 -21.47
N ASN A 60 8.54 8.59 -20.52
CA ASN A 60 8.42 9.90 -19.88
C ASN A 60 9.49 10.13 -18.81
N ASP A 61 9.72 11.41 -18.52
CA ASP A 61 10.54 11.82 -17.39
C ASP A 61 9.79 11.59 -16.07
N ARG A 62 10.53 11.28 -15.01
CA ARG A 62 10.05 11.14 -13.64
C ARG A 62 10.18 12.47 -12.91
N ALA A 63 9.45 12.60 -11.81
CA ALA A 63 9.38 13.83 -11.01
C ALA A 63 10.75 14.39 -10.56
N THR A 64 11.75 13.53 -10.33
CA THR A 64 13.09 13.91 -9.87
C THR A 64 14.15 13.93 -10.99
N GLY A 65 13.75 13.81 -12.26
CA GLY A 65 14.64 13.92 -13.42
C GLY A 65 15.21 12.59 -13.95
N GLY A 66 14.78 11.44 -13.42
CA GLY A 66 15.01 10.15 -14.07
C GLY A 66 14.14 9.98 -15.31
N LYS A 67 14.46 9.06 -16.22
CA LYS A 67 13.60 8.73 -17.37
C LYS A 67 13.12 7.29 -17.29
N ASN A 68 11.84 7.06 -17.57
CA ASN A 68 11.31 5.71 -17.66
C ASN A 68 11.82 5.04 -18.95
N PRO A 69 12.18 3.75 -18.90
CA PRO A 69 12.41 2.99 -20.11
C PRO A 69 11.11 2.91 -20.92
N LYS A 70 11.24 2.59 -22.22
CA LYS A 70 10.09 2.21 -23.05
C LYS A 70 9.66 0.79 -22.71
N TYR A 71 9.16 0.59 -21.49
CA TYR A 71 8.75 -0.72 -21.01
C TYR A 71 7.45 -1.16 -21.69
N GLU A 72 7.32 -2.47 -21.96
CA GLU A 72 6.18 -3.06 -22.67
C GLU A 72 5.25 -3.87 -21.74
N SER A 73 5.60 -3.96 -20.45
CA SER A 73 4.85 -4.72 -19.44
C SER A 73 4.98 -4.08 -18.06
N THR A 74 5.13 -4.86 -17.00
CA THR A 74 5.34 -4.33 -15.66
C THR A 74 6.71 -3.65 -15.55
N TYR A 75 6.77 -2.55 -14.82
CA TYR A 75 8.03 -1.85 -14.56
C TYR A 75 8.17 -1.54 -13.08
N ILE A 76 9.31 -1.89 -12.49
CA ILE A 76 9.61 -1.67 -11.07
C ILE A 76 10.79 -0.70 -10.98
N PHE A 77 10.64 0.34 -10.16
CA PHE A 77 11.73 1.26 -9.87
C PHE A 77 11.68 1.73 -8.42
N GLN A 78 12.82 2.21 -7.90
CA GLN A 78 12.88 2.79 -6.57
C GLN A 78 12.12 4.12 -6.55
N ASN A 79 11.28 4.32 -5.53
CA ASN A 79 10.46 5.52 -5.41
C ASN A 79 11.36 6.76 -5.22
N ASP A 80 11.13 7.76 -6.06
CA ASP A 80 11.86 9.02 -6.04
C ASP A 80 11.67 9.80 -4.72
N TYR A 81 10.55 9.59 -4.03
CA TYR A 81 10.22 10.15 -2.71
C TYR A 81 9.97 9.05 -1.67
N ALA A 82 10.93 8.14 -1.51
CA ALA A 82 10.83 7.04 -0.55
C ALA A 82 10.63 7.53 0.91
N ALA A 83 9.65 6.93 1.60
CA ALA A 83 9.35 7.24 3.01
C ALA A 83 10.45 6.77 3.98
N VAL A 84 11.24 5.78 3.56
CA VAL A 84 12.37 5.22 4.33
C VAL A 84 13.57 5.07 3.41
N LYS A 85 14.77 5.16 3.98
CA LYS A 85 16.05 5.01 3.26
C LYS A 85 16.92 3.97 3.93
N THR A 86 17.75 3.30 3.15
CA THR A 86 18.74 2.35 3.68
C THR A 86 19.94 3.08 4.29
N ASP A 87 20.34 4.18 3.67
CA ASP A 87 21.42 5.04 4.14
C ASP A 87 20.87 6.15 5.04
N GLN A 88 21.18 6.06 6.34
CA GLN A 88 20.90 7.08 7.34
C GLN A 88 21.73 6.86 8.61
N PRO A 89 21.97 7.90 9.42
CA PRO A 89 22.64 7.75 10.70
C PRO A 89 21.91 6.77 11.64
N SER A 90 22.69 6.06 12.47
CA SER A 90 22.13 5.27 13.56
C SER A 90 21.65 6.19 14.69
N LEU A 91 20.48 5.89 15.28
CA LEU A 91 20.01 6.57 16.48
C LEU A 91 20.87 6.14 17.67
N LYS A 92 21.56 7.09 18.32
CA LYS A 92 22.35 6.82 19.52
C LYS A 92 21.46 6.89 20.76
N GLU A 93 21.51 5.88 21.62
CA GLU A 93 20.95 5.97 22.96
C GLU A 93 21.79 6.97 23.77
N THR A 94 21.15 7.97 24.40
CA THR A 94 21.83 8.94 25.28
C THR A 94 21.13 8.98 26.64
N GLY A 95 21.92 9.04 27.72
CA GLY A 95 21.43 9.17 29.09
C GLY A 95 21.11 7.85 29.80
N ASP A 96 20.53 7.98 31.01
CA ASP A 96 20.16 6.86 31.87
C ASP A 96 18.98 6.05 31.30
N LYS A 97 19.19 4.75 31.09
CA LYS A 97 18.23 3.82 30.47
C LYS A 97 16.93 3.70 31.26
N ASP A 98 16.93 3.89 32.58
CA ASP A 98 15.72 3.75 33.42
C ASP A 98 15.09 5.10 33.81
N SER A 99 15.49 6.20 33.17
CA SER A 99 14.81 7.47 33.38
C SER A 99 13.32 7.41 32.98
N LEU A 100 12.47 8.15 33.69
CA LEU A 100 11.04 8.30 33.35
C LEU A 100 10.84 8.72 31.89
N LYS A 101 11.75 9.54 31.38
CA LYS A 101 11.77 9.98 29.97
C LYS A 101 11.92 8.78 29.02
N ASN A 102 12.86 7.88 29.26
CA ASN A 102 13.10 6.72 28.39
C ASN A 102 11.96 5.67 28.46
N ARG A 103 11.24 5.62 29.59
CA ARG A 103 10.06 4.77 29.73
C ARG A 103 8.84 5.26 28.94
N LEU A 104 8.65 6.57 28.85
CA LEU A 104 7.49 7.19 28.20
C LEU A 104 7.75 7.57 26.73
N PHE A 105 8.95 8.04 26.38
CA PHE A 105 9.30 8.56 25.06
C PHE A 105 10.21 7.60 24.30
N LYS A 106 9.63 6.53 23.77
CA LYS A 106 10.36 5.51 23.01
C LYS A 106 10.44 5.88 21.53
N VAL A 107 11.64 5.82 20.96
CA VAL A 107 11.89 6.04 19.52
C VAL A 107 12.82 4.94 19.02
N GLN A 108 12.63 4.51 17.77
CA GLN A 108 13.48 3.52 17.11
C GLN A 108 13.85 4.03 15.72
N SER A 109 15.08 3.77 15.28
CA SER A 109 15.47 4.05 13.90
C SER A 109 14.84 3.04 12.94
N VAL A 110 14.31 3.53 11.81
CA VAL A 110 13.75 2.68 10.75
C VAL A 110 14.59 2.85 9.49
N ARG A 111 14.97 1.74 8.86
CA ARG A 111 15.66 1.70 7.57
C ARG A 111 14.86 0.83 6.61
N GLY A 112 14.85 1.19 5.34
CA GLY A 112 14.12 0.43 4.34
C GLY A 112 14.26 1.02 2.94
N ASN A 113 13.45 0.51 2.02
CA ASN A 113 13.36 1.05 0.68
C ASN A 113 11.90 1.06 0.22
N CYS A 114 11.56 1.95 -0.71
CA CYS A 114 10.23 2.03 -1.30
C CYS A 114 10.36 1.84 -2.80
N PHE A 115 9.46 1.03 -3.39
CA PHE A 115 9.41 0.79 -4.82
C PHE A 115 8.04 1.18 -5.37
N VAL A 116 8.02 1.60 -6.62
CA VAL A 116 6.82 1.79 -7.42
C VAL A 116 6.77 0.66 -8.46
N ILE A 117 5.59 0.10 -8.66
CA ILE A 117 5.33 -0.92 -9.67
C ILE A 117 4.27 -0.37 -10.63
N CYS A 118 4.64 -0.12 -11.88
CA CYS A 118 3.69 0.10 -12.96
C CYS A 118 3.19 -1.26 -13.45
N PHE A 119 1.87 -1.48 -13.47
CA PHE A 119 1.28 -2.76 -13.88
C PHE A 119 1.19 -2.94 -15.40
N SER A 120 1.13 -1.84 -16.15
CA SER A 120 0.96 -1.83 -17.60
C SER A 120 1.59 -0.57 -18.19
N PRO A 121 2.07 -0.60 -19.45
CA PRO A 121 2.41 0.61 -20.18
C PRO A 121 1.21 1.52 -20.50
N LYS A 122 -0.01 0.96 -20.44
CA LYS A 122 -1.26 1.66 -20.74
C LYS A 122 -1.80 2.38 -19.51
N HIS A 123 -1.90 3.70 -19.58
CA HIS A 123 -2.36 4.57 -18.50
C HIS A 123 -3.85 4.40 -18.16
N ASN A 124 -4.66 3.96 -19.12
CA ASN A 124 -6.10 3.81 -19.00
C ASN A 124 -6.57 2.40 -18.58
N VAL A 125 -5.65 1.48 -18.28
CA VAL A 125 -5.99 0.10 -17.90
C VAL A 125 -5.82 -0.07 -16.39
N THR A 126 -6.85 -0.62 -15.74
CA THR A 126 -6.80 -1.01 -14.31
C THR A 126 -6.91 -2.53 -14.19
N LEU A 127 -6.52 -3.10 -13.03
CA LEU A 127 -6.48 -4.57 -12.81
C LEU A 127 -7.70 -5.34 -13.33
N PRO A 128 -8.97 -4.91 -13.10
CA PRO A 128 -10.15 -5.65 -13.60
C PRO A 128 -10.29 -5.69 -15.13
N LEU A 129 -9.62 -4.79 -15.85
CA LEU A 129 -9.65 -4.67 -17.32
C LEU A 129 -8.42 -5.28 -17.99
N MET A 130 -7.45 -5.78 -17.21
CA MET A 130 -6.26 -6.42 -17.74
C MET A 130 -6.57 -7.82 -18.27
N SER A 131 -5.82 -8.26 -19.27
CA SER A 131 -5.86 -9.66 -19.70
C SER A 131 -5.33 -10.57 -18.58
N LYS A 132 -5.72 -11.84 -18.59
CA LYS A 132 -5.19 -12.84 -17.66
C LYS A 132 -3.66 -12.92 -17.75
N ASP A 133 -3.12 -12.86 -18.95
CA ASP A 133 -1.67 -12.96 -19.18
C ASP A 133 -0.93 -11.75 -18.58
N ASP A 134 -1.50 -10.55 -18.67
CA ASP A 134 -0.91 -9.37 -18.05
C ASP A 134 -1.01 -9.40 -16.52
N LEU A 135 -2.10 -9.95 -15.96
CA LEU A 135 -2.22 -10.18 -14.52
C LEU A 135 -1.17 -11.17 -14.01
N VAL A 136 -0.85 -12.22 -14.77
CA VAL A 136 0.24 -13.15 -14.45
C VAL A 136 1.58 -12.41 -14.41
N LYS A 137 1.82 -11.45 -15.32
CA LYS A 137 3.04 -10.62 -15.28
C LYS A 137 3.09 -9.73 -14.03
N VAL A 138 1.96 -9.17 -13.59
CA VAL A 138 1.87 -8.39 -12.33
C VAL A 138 2.26 -9.25 -11.12
N VAL A 139 1.69 -10.46 -11.02
CA VAL A 139 2.05 -11.40 -9.96
C VAL A 139 3.53 -11.79 -10.05
N GLY A 140 4.04 -12.01 -11.26
CA GLY A 140 5.46 -12.27 -11.49
C GLY A 140 6.36 -11.12 -11.02
N ALA A 141 5.94 -9.87 -11.22
CA ALA A 141 6.67 -8.69 -10.73
C ALA A 141 6.71 -8.65 -9.19
N TRP A 142 5.59 -8.96 -8.53
CA TRP A 142 5.55 -9.07 -7.06
C TRP A 142 6.48 -10.17 -6.53
N GLN A 143 6.43 -11.36 -7.14
CA GLN A 143 7.29 -12.49 -6.78
C GLN A 143 8.77 -12.17 -7.00
N LYS A 144 9.10 -11.53 -8.13
CA LYS A 144 10.46 -11.09 -8.44
C LYS A 144 10.97 -10.11 -7.38
N LEU A 145 10.21 -9.06 -7.09
CA LEU A 145 10.60 -8.06 -6.09
C LEU A 145 10.80 -8.69 -4.71
N TYR A 146 9.90 -9.59 -4.30
CA TYR A 146 10.03 -10.34 -3.05
C TYR A 146 11.32 -11.17 -3.02
N THR A 147 11.57 -11.95 -4.07
CA THR A 147 12.72 -12.85 -4.14
C THR A 147 14.04 -12.06 -4.17
N ASP A 148 14.10 -10.99 -4.96
CA ASP A 148 15.28 -10.13 -5.06
C ASP A 148 15.60 -9.49 -3.70
N LEU A 149 14.60 -8.91 -3.02
CA LEU A 149 14.80 -8.27 -1.72
C LEU A 149 15.13 -9.28 -0.62
N SER A 150 14.56 -10.49 -0.68
CA SER A 150 14.92 -11.58 0.22
C SER A 150 16.37 -12.00 0.04
N LYS A 151 16.85 -12.12 -1.21
CA LYS A 151 18.26 -12.41 -1.48
C LYS A 151 19.16 -11.29 -0.98
N GLN A 152 18.83 -10.03 -1.24
CA GLN A 152 19.59 -8.89 -0.73
C GLN A 152 19.61 -8.85 0.81
N ALA A 153 18.53 -9.23 1.48
CA ALA A 153 18.50 -9.32 2.94
C ALA A 153 19.46 -10.40 3.48
N ILE A 154 19.52 -11.56 2.81
CA ILE A 154 20.32 -12.72 3.25
C ILE A 154 21.78 -12.59 2.82
N GLU A 155 22.03 -12.35 1.55
CA GLU A 155 23.37 -12.38 0.94
C GLU A 155 24.11 -11.05 1.18
N GLU A 156 23.44 -9.92 0.98
CA GLU A 156 24.03 -8.58 1.15
C GLU A 156 23.78 -7.97 2.54
N HIS A 157 23.14 -8.71 3.45
CA HIS A 157 22.85 -8.27 4.82
C HIS A 157 22.07 -6.94 4.87
N LYS A 158 21.21 -6.68 3.88
CA LYS A 158 20.34 -5.50 3.87
C LYS A 158 19.33 -5.58 5.03
N PRO A 159 18.88 -4.43 5.59
CA PRO A 159 18.03 -4.41 6.79
C PRO A 159 16.56 -4.80 6.54
N PHE A 160 16.26 -5.48 5.43
CA PHE A 160 14.89 -5.82 5.05
C PHE A 160 14.42 -7.06 5.81
N LYS A 161 13.43 -6.89 6.69
CA LYS A 161 12.81 -7.98 7.45
C LYS A 161 11.40 -8.33 6.99
N TYR A 162 10.77 -7.40 6.28
CA TYR A 162 9.39 -7.50 5.84
C TYR A 162 9.22 -6.73 4.54
N LEU A 163 8.46 -7.30 3.60
CA LEU A 163 8.05 -6.64 2.37
C LEU A 163 6.53 -6.48 2.36
N GLN A 164 6.07 -5.23 2.39
CA GLN A 164 4.65 -4.92 2.19
C GLN A 164 4.41 -4.57 0.72
N ILE A 165 3.65 -5.41 0.03
CA ILE A 165 3.10 -5.09 -1.29
C ILE A 165 1.67 -4.59 -1.08
N PHE A 166 1.31 -3.46 -1.68
CA PHE A 166 -0.03 -2.89 -1.60
C PHE A 166 -0.33 -2.04 -2.84
N GLU A 167 -1.61 -1.75 -3.06
CA GLU A 167 -2.11 -0.85 -4.10
C GLU A 167 -3.09 0.12 -3.45
N ASN A 168 -2.97 1.41 -3.77
CA ASN A 168 -4.00 2.41 -3.50
C ASN A 168 -4.66 2.78 -4.82
N LYS A 169 -5.97 2.56 -4.95
CA LYS A 169 -6.74 2.82 -6.17
C LYS A 169 -7.85 3.84 -5.91
N GLY A 170 -7.92 4.88 -6.73
CA GLY A 170 -8.87 5.97 -6.63
C GLY A 170 -8.20 7.28 -6.21
N SER A 171 -8.98 8.35 -6.18
CA SER A 171 -8.56 9.65 -5.62
C SER A 171 -8.27 9.50 -4.12
N ALA A 172 -7.27 10.23 -3.62
CA ALA A 172 -7.09 10.45 -2.18
C ALA A 172 -8.00 11.59 -1.70
#